data_AF-A0A060SDW0-F1
#
_entry.id   AF-A0A060SDW0-F1
#
_cell.length_a   1.000
_cell.length_b   1.000
_cell.length_c   1.000
_cell.angle_alpha   90.00
_cell.angle_beta   90.00
_cell.angle_gamma   90.00
#
_symmetry.space_group_name_H-M   'P 1'
#
loop_
_entity.id
_entity.type
_entity.pdbx_description
1 polymer ?
#
loop_
_entity_poly.entity_id
_entity_poly.type
_entity_poly.pdbx_seq_one_letter_code
_entity_poly.pdbx_strand_id
1 'polypeptide(L)'
;MHILPPQVTAAVRAVRAARTHARCLATPSSSKGSFSQTLADGPSLDDFIADRVPDRVVLGNKNAPRLPSYLKTTIPKGASFAKIKKDLRGLNLHTVCEEARCPNIGDCWGGKEGVSEAEGKRGATATIMLMGDTYLADGGAYHFAETIMKIKQKAPQILVEALTGDFAGNLEHVAVVAKSGLDVYAHNIETVEALTPFVRDRRAKFRQSLQVLEHAKKSGVKVTKTSMMLGVGENEEQVMHALRELRKVDVDVVTFGQYMRPTKRHMKVDRYVEPAEFDRWKQVAEDMGFLYVASGPLVRSSYKAGEFYIENVLKGKAAERRTKTLVADEALETGARNVQQS
;
A
#
# COMPACT_ATOMS: atom_id res chain seq x y z
N MET A 1 -12.76 -72.75 -13.22
CA MET A 1 -13.92 -73.58 -13.59
C MET A 1 -15.13 -72.66 -13.79
N HIS A 2 -15.94 -72.94 -14.83
CA HIS A 2 -17.30 -72.47 -15.16
C HIS A 2 -17.77 -71.03 -14.78
N ILE A 3 -18.13 -70.13 -15.71
CA ILE A 3 -19.17 -70.13 -16.79
C ILE A 3 -20.54 -69.56 -16.34
N LEU A 4 -21.04 -68.60 -17.12
CA LEU A 4 -22.31 -67.82 -17.14
C LEU A 4 -23.55 -68.64 -17.63
N PRO A 5 -24.76 -68.04 -17.84
CA PRO A 5 -25.43 -66.88 -17.21
C PRO A 5 -26.74 -67.32 -16.47
N PRO A 6 -28.03 -67.26 -16.94
CA PRO A 6 -28.71 -66.62 -18.10
C PRO A 6 -29.54 -65.35 -17.72
N GLN A 7 -30.66 -65.08 -18.40
CA GLN A 7 -31.67 -64.00 -18.16
C GLN A 7 -33.09 -64.60 -18.12
N VAL A 8 -34.15 -63.79 -17.88
CA VAL A 8 -35.41 -63.76 -18.67
C VAL A 8 -36.30 -62.53 -18.33
N THR A 9 -37.12 -62.14 -19.31
CA THR A 9 -37.94 -60.92 -19.49
C THR A 9 -39.32 -60.92 -18.84
N ALA A 10 -39.94 -59.73 -18.68
CA ALA A 10 -41.34 -59.47 -19.10
C ALA A 10 -41.63 -57.95 -19.24
N ALA A 11 -42.52 -57.58 -20.17
CA ALA A 11 -42.97 -56.21 -20.39
C ALA A 11 -44.50 -56.12 -20.30
N VAL A 12 -45.04 -54.97 -19.88
CA VAL A 12 -46.47 -54.63 -20.02
C VAL A 12 -46.63 -53.23 -20.59
N ARG A 13 -47.56 -53.09 -21.53
CA ARG A 13 -47.82 -51.91 -22.36
C ARG A 13 -49.22 -51.39 -22.02
N ALA A 14 -49.37 -50.08 -21.82
CA ALA A 14 -50.67 -49.41 -21.65
C ALA A 14 -50.82 -48.22 -22.63
N VAL A 15 -52.06 -47.82 -22.89
CA VAL A 15 -52.46 -47.20 -24.17
C VAL A 15 -52.69 -45.67 -24.07
N ARG A 16 -52.50 -44.98 -25.20
CA ARG A 16 -52.80 -43.55 -25.43
C ARG A 16 -54.25 -43.17 -25.08
N ALA A 17 -54.43 -41.96 -24.55
CA ALA A 17 -55.60 -41.13 -24.80
C ALA A 17 -55.15 -39.67 -25.05
N ALA A 18 -55.81 -38.95 -25.96
CA ALA A 18 -55.49 -37.58 -26.33
C ALA A 18 -56.74 -36.68 -26.23
N ARG A 19 -56.55 -35.45 -25.75
CA ARG A 19 -57.44 -34.25 -25.70
C ARG A 19 -56.81 -33.30 -24.64
N THR A 20 -56.80 -31.98 -24.72
CA THR A 20 -57.32 -31.01 -25.70
C THR A 20 -56.55 -29.69 -25.52
N HIS A 21 -56.35 -28.90 -26.58
CA HIS A 21 -55.83 -27.53 -26.41
C HIS A 21 -56.89 -26.63 -25.77
N ALA A 22 -56.62 -26.13 -24.56
CA ALA A 22 -57.32 -24.99 -23.99
C ALA A 22 -56.48 -23.72 -24.20
N ARG A 23 -56.99 -22.76 -24.98
CA ARG A 23 -56.43 -21.40 -25.02
C ARG A 23 -56.84 -20.68 -23.75
N CYS A 24 -55.88 -20.19 -22.97
CA CYS A 24 -56.14 -19.21 -21.92
C CYS A 24 -55.50 -17.88 -22.33
N LEU A 25 -56.29 -16.81 -22.33
CA LEU A 25 -55.87 -15.47 -22.73
C LEU A 25 -54.99 -14.86 -21.63
N ALA A 26 -53.71 -14.67 -21.91
CA ALA A 26 -52.83 -13.91 -21.02
C ALA A 26 -53.15 -12.41 -21.15
N THR A 27 -53.52 -11.79 -20.03
CA THR A 27 -53.56 -10.33 -19.93
C THR A 27 -52.12 -9.78 -20.06
N PRO A 28 -51.91 -8.66 -20.78
CA PRO A 28 -50.59 -8.04 -20.84
C PRO A 28 -50.25 -7.43 -19.48
N SER A 29 -49.44 -8.15 -18.70
CA SER A 29 -48.71 -7.55 -17.57
C SER A 29 -47.88 -6.39 -18.12
N SER A 30 -47.95 -5.21 -17.48
CA SER A 30 -47.17 -4.05 -17.86
C SER A 30 -45.69 -4.33 -17.59
N SER A 31 -44.98 -4.82 -18.61
CA SER A 31 -43.54 -4.98 -18.56
C SER A 31 -42.93 -3.60 -18.39
N LYS A 32 -42.47 -3.30 -17.16
CA LYS A 32 -41.54 -2.21 -16.90
C LYS A 32 -40.42 -2.32 -17.95
N GLY A 33 -40.30 -1.30 -18.79
CA GLY A 33 -39.28 -1.25 -19.84
C GLY A 33 -37.92 -1.59 -19.25
N SER A 34 -37.10 -2.31 -20.01
CA SER A 34 -35.75 -2.62 -19.57
C SER A 34 -35.05 -1.32 -19.19
N PHE A 35 -34.40 -1.26 -18.03
CA PHE A 35 -33.61 -0.10 -17.61
C PHE A 35 -32.58 0.33 -18.68
N SER A 36 -32.17 -0.60 -19.55
CA SER A 36 -31.32 -0.35 -20.70
C SER A 36 -32.01 0.39 -21.86
N GLN A 37 -33.33 0.28 -22.02
CA GLN A 37 -34.09 1.06 -23.00
C GLN A 37 -34.25 2.50 -22.51
N THR A 38 -34.72 2.71 -21.27
CA THR A 38 -34.83 4.05 -20.68
C THR A 38 -33.49 4.82 -20.66
N LEU A 39 -32.35 4.11 -20.55
CA LEU A 39 -31.02 4.70 -20.69
C LEU A 39 -30.60 5.01 -22.13
N ALA A 40 -31.09 4.26 -23.12
CA ALA A 40 -30.79 4.46 -24.54
C ALA A 40 -31.67 5.56 -25.16
N ASP A 41 -32.95 5.60 -24.76
CA ASP A 41 -33.94 6.56 -25.23
C ASP A 41 -33.69 7.97 -24.66
N GLY A 42 -33.15 8.05 -23.44
CA GLY A 42 -32.84 9.32 -22.75
C GLY A 42 -34.08 10.08 -22.25
N PRO A 43 -33.90 11.21 -21.56
CA PRO A 43 -35.00 12.13 -21.26
C PRO A 43 -35.47 12.81 -22.56
N SER A 44 -36.78 12.90 -22.76
CA SER A 44 -37.36 13.63 -23.89
C SER A 44 -37.23 15.15 -23.72
N LEU A 45 -37.50 15.90 -24.80
CA LEU A 45 -37.54 17.36 -24.73
C LEU A 45 -38.61 17.86 -23.74
N ASP A 46 -39.73 17.13 -23.63
CA ASP A 46 -40.81 17.44 -22.68
C ASP A 46 -40.40 17.19 -21.23
N ASP A 47 -39.57 16.16 -20.97
CA ASP A 47 -39.00 15.91 -19.62
C ASP A 47 -38.05 17.04 -19.18
N PHE A 48 -37.35 17.65 -20.14
CA PHE A 48 -36.47 18.80 -19.90
C PHE A 48 -37.27 20.08 -19.65
N ILE A 49 -38.32 20.36 -20.44
CA ILE A 49 -39.21 21.51 -20.26
C ILE A 49 -39.99 21.40 -18.94
N ALA A 50 -40.37 20.20 -18.53
CA ALA A 50 -41.09 19.96 -17.28
C ALA A 50 -40.19 19.86 -16.02
N ASP A 51 -38.88 20.14 -16.16
CA ASP A 51 -37.86 20.07 -15.10
C ASP A 51 -37.84 18.72 -14.34
N ARG A 52 -38.10 17.61 -15.06
CA ARG A 52 -38.12 16.24 -14.52
C ARG A 52 -36.81 15.49 -14.74
N VAL A 53 -35.72 16.23 -14.96
CA VAL A 53 -34.40 15.63 -15.12
C VAL A 53 -33.88 15.25 -13.73
N PRO A 54 -33.60 13.95 -13.45
CA PRO A 54 -33.01 13.59 -12.17
C PRO A 54 -31.58 14.17 -12.09
N ASP A 55 -31.32 15.05 -11.11
CA ASP A 55 -30.05 15.77 -10.87
C ASP A 55 -28.78 14.93 -11.06
N ARG A 56 -28.89 13.62 -10.79
CA ARG A 56 -27.79 12.68 -10.97
C ARG A 56 -28.25 11.24 -11.18
N VAL A 57 -27.98 10.69 -12.36
CA VAL A 57 -28.05 9.24 -12.58
C VAL A 57 -26.92 8.56 -11.78
N VAL A 58 -27.28 7.91 -10.66
CA VAL A 58 -26.31 7.18 -9.82
C VAL A 58 -26.09 5.77 -10.39
N LEU A 59 -25.13 5.65 -11.31
CA LEU A 59 -24.64 4.37 -11.81
C LEU A 59 -23.76 3.69 -10.75
N GLY A 60 -24.21 2.58 -10.17
CA GLY A 60 -23.41 1.76 -9.25
C GLY A 60 -24.22 0.95 -8.23
N ASN A 61 -23.53 0.07 -7.50
CA ASN A 61 -24.14 -0.72 -6.43
C ASN A 61 -24.43 0.16 -5.20
N LYS A 62 -25.71 0.40 -4.91
CA LYS A 62 -26.17 1.20 -3.75
C LYS A 62 -25.81 0.59 -2.39
N ASN A 63 -25.51 -0.71 -2.33
CA ASN A 63 -25.28 -1.45 -1.08
C ASN A 63 -23.80 -1.56 -0.68
N ALA A 64 -22.88 -1.02 -1.48
CA ALA A 64 -21.47 -0.95 -1.10
C ALA A 64 -21.22 0.27 -0.20
N PRO A 65 -20.49 0.17 0.92
CA PRO A 65 -20.07 1.33 1.70
C PRO A 65 -19.38 2.35 0.79
N ARG A 66 -19.88 3.58 0.78
CA ARG A 66 -19.27 4.66 -0.02
C ARG A 66 -17.93 5.02 0.59
N LEU A 67 -16.93 5.23 -0.27
CA LEU A 67 -15.64 5.74 0.17
C LEU A 67 -15.82 7.14 0.80
N PRO A 68 -15.29 7.39 2.02
CA PRO A 68 -15.32 8.71 2.66
C PRO A 68 -14.79 9.82 1.76
N SER A 69 -15.26 11.05 1.98
CA SER A 69 -14.87 12.22 1.17
C SER A 69 -13.36 12.46 1.19
N TYR A 70 -12.72 12.36 2.36
CA TYR A 70 -11.29 12.56 2.58
C TYR A 70 -10.37 11.48 1.96
N LEU A 71 -10.94 10.39 1.40
CA LEU A 71 -10.22 9.34 0.69
C LEU A 71 -10.37 9.43 -0.84
N LYS A 72 -11.02 10.48 -1.36
CA LYS A 72 -11.19 10.71 -2.79
C LYS A 72 -10.05 11.59 -3.30
N THR A 73 -9.49 11.25 -4.46
CA THR A 73 -8.46 12.04 -5.13
C THR A 73 -8.96 12.72 -6.40
N THR A 74 -8.22 13.73 -6.83
CA THR A 74 -8.35 14.36 -8.13
C THR A 74 -7.79 13.44 -9.22
N ILE A 75 -8.27 13.61 -10.46
CA ILE A 75 -7.73 12.91 -11.62
C ILE A 75 -6.35 13.54 -11.94
N PRO A 76 -5.26 12.74 -12.09
CA PRO A 76 -3.94 13.27 -12.41
C PRO A 76 -3.95 13.98 -13.77
N LYS A 77 -3.40 15.20 -13.79
CA LYS A 77 -3.28 16.09 -14.96
C LYS A 77 -1.89 16.73 -14.96
N GLY A 78 -1.48 17.27 -16.10
CA GLY A 78 -0.25 18.06 -16.24
C GLY A 78 0.80 17.45 -17.18
N ALA A 79 1.67 18.30 -17.71
CA ALA A 79 2.68 17.93 -18.71
C ALA A 79 3.76 16.99 -18.15
N SER A 80 4.21 17.20 -16.90
CA SER A 80 5.21 16.34 -16.25
C SER A 80 4.71 14.90 -16.09
N PHE A 81 3.48 14.71 -15.60
CA PHE A 81 2.84 13.40 -15.50
C PHE A 81 2.76 12.69 -16.86
N ALA A 82 2.35 13.40 -17.91
CA ALA A 82 2.26 12.84 -19.27
C ALA A 82 3.64 12.44 -19.83
N LYS A 83 4.68 13.26 -19.57
CA LYS A 83 6.07 12.98 -19.96
C LYS A 83 6.61 11.74 -19.25
N ILE A 84 6.57 11.70 -17.92
CA ILE A 84 7.07 10.56 -17.11
C ILE A 84 6.36 9.26 -17.53
N LYS A 85 5.04 9.31 -17.74
CA LYS A 85 4.26 8.17 -18.23
C LYS A 85 4.69 7.68 -19.61
N LYS A 86 5.05 8.58 -20.52
CA LYS A 86 5.58 8.24 -21.85
C LYS A 86 6.97 7.63 -21.75
N ASP A 87 7.85 8.24 -20.95
CA ASP A 87 9.25 7.82 -20.79
C ASP A 87 9.34 6.42 -20.16
N LEU A 88 8.60 6.16 -19.08
CA LEU A 88 8.55 4.84 -18.43
C LEU A 88 8.10 3.73 -19.38
N ARG A 89 7.04 3.99 -20.17
CA ARG A 89 6.55 3.02 -21.18
C ARG A 89 7.54 2.81 -22.32
N GLY A 90 8.19 3.87 -22.80
CA GLY A 90 9.22 3.80 -23.83
C GLY A 90 10.48 3.04 -23.38
N LEU A 91 10.79 3.08 -22.08
CA LEU A 91 11.87 2.32 -21.44
C LEU A 91 11.45 0.93 -20.94
N ASN A 92 10.18 0.55 -21.16
CA ASN A 92 9.58 -0.70 -20.67
C ASN A 92 9.74 -0.92 -19.14
N LEU A 93 9.61 0.16 -18.37
CA LEU A 93 9.72 0.16 -16.91
C LEU A 93 8.34 0.10 -16.24
N HIS A 94 8.20 -0.79 -15.27
CA HIS A 94 7.00 -0.92 -14.45
C HIS A 94 7.08 -0.05 -13.20
N THR A 95 5.94 0.47 -12.73
CA THR A 95 5.88 1.24 -11.48
C THR A 95 4.70 0.82 -10.60
N VAL A 96 4.95 0.69 -9.31
CA VAL A 96 3.90 0.51 -8.29
C VAL A 96 2.86 1.64 -8.34
N CYS A 97 3.26 2.83 -8.81
CA CYS A 97 2.37 3.96 -9.02
C CYS A 97 1.22 3.64 -10.00
N GLU A 98 1.52 3.03 -11.15
CA GLU A 98 0.50 2.60 -12.12
C GLU A 98 -0.17 1.27 -11.68
N GLU A 99 0.62 0.25 -11.31
CA GLU A 99 0.10 -1.11 -11.03
C GLU A 99 -0.84 -1.15 -9.82
N ALA A 100 -0.47 -0.48 -8.72
CA ALA A 100 -1.30 -0.38 -7.52
C ALA A 100 -2.37 0.73 -7.59
N ARG A 101 -2.49 1.42 -8.74
CA ARG A 101 -3.40 2.56 -8.96
C ARG A 101 -3.26 3.62 -7.86
N CYS A 102 -2.03 4.08 -7.64
CA CYS A 102 -1.69 4.93 -6.51
C CYS A 102 -2.49 6.24 -6.54
N PRO A 103 -3.21 6.60 -5.44
CA PRO A 103 -3.98 7.85 -5.36
C PRO A 103 -3.12 9.09 -5.60
N ASN A 104 -1.84 9.04 -5.24
CA ASN A 104 -0.93 10.19 -5.21
C ASN A 104 -0.06 10.30 -6.48
N ILE A 105 -0.35 9.52 -7.54
CA ILE A 105 0.46 9.51 -8.76
C ILE A 105 0.50 10.88 -9.45
N GLY A 106 -0.58 11.67 -9.34
CA GLY A 106 -0.64 13.05 -9.83
C GLY A 106 0.38 13.93 -9.12
N ASP A 107 0.38 13.91 -7.79
CA ASP A 107 1.27 14.73 -6.95
C ASP A 107 2.74 14.30 -7.12
N CYS A 108 3.02 13.00 -7.12
CA CYS A 108 4.38 12.47 -7.23
C CYS A 108 5.02 12.71 -8.61
N TRP A 109 4.24 12.70 -9.70
CA TRP A 109 4.76 12.87 -11.07
C TRP A 109 4.49 14.26 -11.66
N GLY A 110 3.60 15.06 -11.04
CA GLY A 110 3.25 16.40 -11.50
C GLY A 110 4.40 17.40 -11.36
N GLY A 111 5.32 17.14 -10.43
CA GLY A 111 6.37 18.10 -10.04
C GLY A 111 5.81 19.18 -9.11
N LYS A 112 6.68 20.06 -8.64
CA LYS A 112 6.25 21.25 -7.87
C LYS A 112 5.99 22.40 -8.83
N GLU A 113 4.80 23.00 -8.75
CA GLU A 113 4.52 24.24 -9.47
C GLU A 113 5.49 25.36 -9.03
N GLY A 114 5.95 26.16 -10.00
CA GLY A 114 6.88 27.26 -9.76
C GLY A 114 8.35 26.88 -9.52
N VAL A 115 8.71 25.59 -9.48
CA VAL A 115 10.09 25.14 -9.27
C VAL A 115 10.80 24.89 -10.60
N SER A 116 12.05 25.34 -10.76
CA SER A 116 12.80 25.13 -12.01
C SER A 116 13.10 23.65 -12.27
N GLU A 117 13.30 23.25 -13.54
CA GLU A 117 13.63 21.85 -13.86
C GLU A 117 14.93 21.39 -13.17
N ALA A 118 15.88 22.31 -12.95
CA ALA A 118 17.12 22.05 -12.22
C ALA A 118 16.89 21.77 -10.73
N GLU A 119 16.02 22.53 -10.07
CA GLU A 119 15.65 22.32 -8.66
C GLU A 119 14.75 21.09 -8.48
N GLY A 120 13.80 20.87 -9.40
CA GLY A 120 12.98 19.66 -9.44
C GLY A 120 13.83 18.37 -9.52
N LYS A 121 14.92 18.41 -10.30
CA LYS A 121 15.91 17.32 -10.37
C LYS A 121 16.75 17.17 -9.10
N ARG A 122 16.97 18.24 -8.31
CA ARG A 122 17.64 18.17 -7.00
C ARG A 122 16.75 17.59 -5.90
N GLY A 123 15.42 17.75 -6.03
CA GLY A 123 14.43 17.13 -5.16
C GLY A 123 14.03 15.69 -5.55
N ALA A 124 14.56 15.16 -6.65
CA ALA A 124 14.13 13.89 -7.21
C ALA A 124 14.55 12.69 -6.35
N THR A 125 13.65 11.74 -6.18
CA THR A 125 13.90 10.49 -5.44
C THR A 125 13.44 9.30 -6.26
N ALA A 126 14.25 8.25 -6.28
CA ALA A 126 13.91 6.96 -6.84
C ALA A 126 13.70 5.94 -5.71
N THR A 127 12.45 5.57 -5.46
CA THR A 127 12.14 4.36 -4.68
C THR A 127 12.22 3.15 -5.60
N ILE A 128 13.15 2.25 -5.31
CA ILE A 128 13.31 0.96 -6.01
C ILE A 128 12.57 -0.11 -5.20
N MET A 129 11.81 -0.96 -5.90
CA MET A 129 11.14 -2.13 -5.33
C MET A 129 11.24 -3.27 -6.36
N LEU A 130 11.44 -4.50 -5.87
CA LEU A 130 11.45 -5.71 -6.68
C LEU A 130 10.20 -6.53 -6.34
N MET A 131 9.50 -7.03 -7.36
CA MET A 131 8.33 -7.89 -7.21
C MET A 131 8.69 -9.31 -7.65
N GLY A 132 8.28 -10.33 -6.89
CA GLY A 132 8.56 -11.73 -7.23
C GLY A 132 9.94 -12.24 -6.79
N ASP A 133 10.55 -11.60 -5.78
CA ASP A 133 11.80 -12.01 -5.11
C ASP A 133 11.84 -13.48 -4.70
N THR A 134 10.71 -14.06 -4.29
CA THR A 134 10.62 -15.44 -3.74
C THR A 134 11.07 -16.59 -4.65
N TYR A 135 11.37 -16.35 -5.93
CA TYR A 135 11.91 -17.35 -6.85
C TYR A 135 13.42 -17.18 -7.13
N LEU A 136 14.05 -16.13 -6.59
CA LEU A 136 15.47 -15.86 -6.75
C LEU A 136 16.24 -16.38 -5.52
N ALA A 137 17.37 -17.05 -5.75
CA ALA A 137 18.20 -17.59 -4.67
C ALA A 137 18.76 -16.49 -3.73
N ASP A 138 18.96 -15.28 -4.25
CA ASP A 138 19.40 -14.10 -3.51
C ASP A 138 18.23 -13.21 -3.02
N GLY A 139 16.98 -13.59 -3.29
CA GLY A 139 15.81 -12.70 -3.12
C GLY A 139 15.90 -11.39 -3.93
N GLY A 140 16.70 -11.36 -5.00
CA GLY A 140 16.96 -10.16 -5.80
C GLY A 140 17.86 -9.11 -5.14
N ALA A 141 18.53 -9.43 -4.03
CA ALA A 141 19.42 -8.50 -3.31
C ALA A 141 20.54 -7.93 -4.18
N TYR A 142 21.16 -8.74 -5.04
CA TYR A 142 22.19 -8.24 -5.97
C TYR A 142 21.57 -7.34 -7.05
N HIS A 143 20.35 -7.64 -7.50
CA HIS A 143 19.64 -6.81 -8.47
C HIS A 143 19.27 -5.43 -7.90
N PHE A 144 18.84 -5.37 -6.63
CA PHE A 144 18.70 -4.11 -5.90
C PHE A 144 20.03 -3.36 -5.86
N ALA A 145 21.11 -4.01 -5.39
CA ALA A 145 22.40 -3.37 -5.20
C ALA A 145 22.97 -2.80 -6.52
N GLU A 146 22.98 -3.59 -7.60
CA GLU A 146 23.40 -3.12 -8.92
C GLU A 146 22.57 -1.94 -9.43
N THR A 147 21.25 -1.99 -9.25
CA THR A 147 20.34 -0.92 -9.72
C THR A 147 20.66 0.38 -9.00
N ILE A 148 20.83 0.34 -7.68
CA ILE A 148 21.18 1.49 -6.85
C ILE A 148 22.55 2.04 -7.25
N MET A 149 23.56 1.18 -7.39
CA MET A 149 24.91 1.58 -7.81
C MET A 149 24.90 2.23 -9.20
N LYS A 150 24.18 1.67 -10.18
CA LYS A 150 24.06 2.23 -11.54
C LYS A 150 23.34 3.58 -11.56
N ILE A 151 22.31 3.77 -10.71
CA ILE A 151 21.67 5.07 -10.52
C ILE A 151 22.65 6.08 -9.92
N LYS A 152 23.36 5.72 -8.84
CA LYS A 152 24.33 6.60 -8.18
C LYS A 152 25.53 6.97 -9.07
N GLN A 153 25.98 6.07 -9.93
CA GLN A 153 27.02 6.35 -10.94
C GLN A 153 26.53 7.35 -11.99
N LYS A 154 25.29 7.24 -12.46
CA LYS A 154 24.74 8.08 -13.54
C LYS A 154 24.17 9.41 -13.07
N ALA A 155 23.65 9.47 -11.84
CA ALA A 155 22.97 10.62 -11.26
C ALA A 155 23.16 10.63 -9.72
N PRO A 156 24.37 10.92 -9.21
CA PRO A 156 24.69 10.85 -7.78
C PRO A 156 23.81 11.74 -6.89
N GLN A 157 23.26 12.83 -7.46
CA GLN A 157 22.35 13.75 -6.79
C GLN A 157 20.93 13.20 -6.55
N ILE A 158 20.53 12.13 -7.24
CA ILE A 158 19.21 11.50 -7.00
C ILE A 158 19.27 10.74 -5.69
N LEU A 159 18.29 10.99 -4.83
CA LEU A 159 18.13 10.23 -3.59
C LEU A 159 17.54 8.86 -3.90
N VAL A 160 18.11 7.80 -3.32
CA VAL A 160 17.68 6.43 -3.62
C VAL A 160 17.17 5.74 -2.35
N GLU A 161 15.90 5.36 -2.40
CA GLU A 161 15.24 4.53 -1.38
C GLU A 161 15.11 3.10 -1.92
N ALA A 162 15.48 2.10 -1.13
CA ALA A 162 15.25 0.69 -1.48
C ALA A 162 14.13 0.14 -0.59
N LEU A 163 12.96 -0.15 -1.17
CA LEU A 163 11.87 -0.84 -0.50
C LEU A 163 12.00 -2.35 -0.74
N THR A 164 12.58 -3.06 0.23
CA THR A 164 12.96 -4.47 0.09
C THR A 164 11.91 -5.44 0.63
N GLY A 165 11.96 -6.68 0.13
CA GLY A 165 11.42 -7.84 0.84
C GLY A 165 12.19 -8.11 2.14
N ASP A 166 11.89 -9.24 2.79
CA ASP A 166 12.59 -9.67 4.01
C ASP A 166 13.73 -10.68 3.74
N PHE A 167 13.99 -10.99 2.46
CA PHE A 167 14.98 -11.97 1.99
C PHE A 167 14.88 -13.34 2.68
N ALA A 168 13.66 -13.73 3.11
CA ALA A 168 13.40 -14.93 3.92
C ALA A 168 14.25 -15.00 5.21
N GLY A 169 14.65 -13.85 5.77
CA GLY A 169 15.49 -13.74 6.95
C GLY A 169 17.00 -13.82 6.68
N ASN A 170 17.45 -13.89 5.43
CA ASN A 170 18.88 -13.88 5.10
C ASN A 170 19.48 -12.47 5.28
N LEU A 171 20.25 -12.30 6.36
CA LEU A 171 20.84 -11.02 6.72
C LEU A 171 22.04 -10.61 5.83
N GLU A 172 22.73 -11.56 5.18
CA GLU A 172 23.77 -11.21 4.20
C GLU A 172 23.17 -10.50 2.99
N HIS A 173 21.98 -10.92 2.55
CA HIS A 173 21.22 -10.24 1.49
C HIS A 173 20.76 -8.84 1.93
N VAL A 174 20.38 -8.66 3.20
CA VAL A 174 20.13 -7.34 3.79
C VAL A 174 21.39 -6.46 3.72
N ALA A 175 22.55 -7.00 4.09
CA ALA A 175 23.83 -6.31 4.07
C ALA A 175 24.29 -5.94 2.64
N VAL A 176 24.06 -6.79 1.64
CA VAL A 176 24.33 -6.50 0.22
C VAL A 176 23.56 -5.26 -0.23
N VAL A 177 22.25 -5.18 0.04
CA VAL A 177 21.47 -4.00 -0.32
C VAL A 177 21.87 -2.78 0.52
N ALA A 178 22.11 -2.94 1.81
CA ALA A 178 22.53 -1.86 2.70
C ALA A 178 23.82 -1.17 2.24
N LYS A 179 24.79 -1.94 1.71
CA LYS A 179 26.10 -1.45 1.26
C LYS A 179 26.11 -0.89 -0.17
N SER A 180 24.96 -0.86 -0.86
CA SER A 180 24.85 -0.43 -2.27
C SER A 180 24.99 1.08 -2.53
N GLY A 181 25.06 1.91 -1.48
CA GLY A 181 25.11 3.37 -1.59
C GLY A 181 23.74 4.06 -1.64
N LEU A 182 22.68 3.38 -1.20
CA LEU A 182 21.35 3.96 -0.97
C LEU A 182 21.36 5.05 0.12
N ASP A 183 20.31 5.86 0.13
CA ASP A 183 20.07 6.91 1.13
C ASP A 183 19.10 6.45 2.23
N VAL A 184 18.07 5.68 1.85
CA VAL A 184 17.02 5.18 2.77
C VAL A 184 16.82 3.69 2.54
N TYR A 185 16.98 2.89 3.60
CA TYR A 185 16.62 1.47 3.59
C TYR A 185 15.19 1.33 4.11
N ALA A 186 14.27 0.89 3.28
CA ALA A 186 12.87 0.72 3.64
C ALA A 186 12.46 -0.76 3.66
N HIS A 187 11.84 -1.19 4.76
CA HIS A 187 11.16 -2.48 4.84
C HIS A 187 9.89 -2.33 5.66
N ASN A 188 8.74 -2.61 5.05
CA ASN A 188 7.45 -2.39 5.70
C ASN A 188 7.09 -3.56 6.63
N ILE A 189 6.72 -3.25 7.88
CA ILE A 189 6.04 -4.22 8.76
C ILE A 189 4.58 -4.47 8.33
N GLU A 190 4.00 -3.53 7.59
CA GLU A 190 2.63 -3.45 7.04
C GLU A 190 1.49 -3.44 8.06
N THR A 191 1.61 -4.13 9.19
CA THR A 191 0.62 -4.15 10.26
C THR A 191 1.26 -4.53 11.60
N VAL A 192 0.45 -4.64 12.64
CA VAL A 192 0.82 -5.09 13.99
C VAL A 192 1.11 -6.59 14.01
N GLU A 193 1.87 -7.05 15.02
CA GLU A 193 2.30 -8.45 15.12
C GLU A 193 1.13 -9.46 15.10
N ALA A 194 0.08 -9.19 15.86
CA ALA A 194 -1.10 -10.06 15.96
C ALA A 194 -1.85 -10.25 14.62
N LEU A 195 -1.79 -9.26 13.72
CA LEU A 195 -2.48 -9.29 12.43
C LEU A 195 -1.59 -9.73 11.26
N THR A 196 -0.27 -9.82 11.48
CA THR A 196 0.69 -10.23 10.45
C THR A 196 0.29 -11.52 9.72
N PRO A 197 -0.14 -12.62 10.40
CA PRO A 197 -0.54 -13.86 9.72
C PRO A 197 -1.81 -13.77 8.85
N PHE A 198 -2.61 -12.71 9.01
CA PHE A 198 -3.86 -12.48 8.28
C PHE A 198 -3.72 -11.42 7.19
N VAL A 199 -2.79 -10.48 7.36
CA VAL A 199 -2.57 -9.34 6.46
C VAL A 199 -1.46 -9.62 5.43
N ARG A 200 -0.41 -10.35 5.81
CA ARG A 200 0.79 -10.59 5.00
C ARG A 200 0.86 -12.05 4.51
N ASP A 201 1.75 -12.32 3.56
CA ASP A 201 2.11 -13.69 3.20
C ASP A 201 2.62 -14.45 4.43
N ARG A 202 2.23 -15.73 4.59
CA ARG A 202 2.59 -16.58 5.73
C ARG A 202 4.10 -16.72 5.97
N ARG A 203 4.94 -16.46 4.96
CA ARG A 203 6.40 -16.44 5.06
C ARG A 203 6.94 -15.18 5.74
N ALA A 204 6.25 -14.05 5.58
CA ALA A 204 6.63 -12.77 6.16
C ALA A 204 6.19 -12.68 7.64
N LYS A 205 7.15 -12.46 8.54
CA LYS A 205 6.92 -12.45 9.99
C LYS A 205 7.30 -11.09 10.58
N PHE A 206 6.51 -10.60 11.54
CA PHE A 206 6.75 -9.33 12.21
C PHE A 206 8.18 -9.22 12.78
N ARG A 207 8.61 -10.24 13.53
CA ARG A 207 9.97 -10.31 14.13
C ARG A 207 11.09 -10.40 13.09
N GLN A 208 10.85 -11.04 11.95
CA GLN A 208 11.79 -11.11 10.83
C GLN A 208 11.94 -9.73 10.16
N SER A 209 10.83 -8.99 9.99
CA SER A 209 10.87 -7.60 9.52
C SER A 209 11.65 -6.66 10.45
N LEU A 210 11.57 -6.86 11.77
CA LEU A 210 12.39 -6.10 12.72
C LEU A 210 13.88 -6.43 12.58
N GLN A 211 14.25 -7.71 12.45
CA GLN A 211 15.63 -8.15 12.24
C GLN A 211 16.23 -7.58 10.94
N VAL A 212 15.45 -7.49 9.86
CA VAL A 212 15.86 -6.85 8.59
C VAL A 212 16.19 -5.37 8.82
N LEU A 213 15.31 -4.62 9.48
CA LEU A 213 15.52 -3.20 9.77
C LEU A 213 16.71 -2.97 10.71
N GLU A 214 16.84 -3.79 11.76
CA GLU A 214 17.94 -3.75 12.71
C GLU A 214 19.29 -4.05 12.04
N HIS A 215 19.35 -5.08 11.18
CA HIS A 215 20.58 -5.47 10.50
C HIS A 215 20.98 -4.45 9.42
N ALA A 216 20.00 -3.86 8.70
CA ALA A 216 20.26 -2.74 7.80
C ALA A 216 20.87 -1.55 8.57
N LYS A 217 20.31 -1.19 9.73
CA LYS A 217 20.84 -0.13 10.61
C LYS A 217 22.27 -0.42 11.06
N LYS A 218 22.54 -1.64 11.55
CA LYS A 218 23.89 -2.10 11.94
C LYS A 218 24.88 -2.18 10.77
N SER A 219 24.38 -2.35 9.54
CA SER A 219 25.18 -2.32 8.30
C SER A 219 25.59 -0.91 7.85
N GLY A 220 25.20 0.14 8.59
CA GLY A 220 25.66 1.51 8.35
C GLY A 220 24.78 2.35 7.42
N VAL A 221 23.53 1.95 7.16
CA VAL A 221 22.60 2.80 6.39
C VAL A 221 22.27 4.07 7.17
N LYS A 222 22.14 5.20 6.45
CA LYS A 222 21.87 6.51 7.08
C LYS A 222 20.52 6.56 7.78
N VAL A 223 19.50 6.02 7.11
CA VAL A 223 18.08 6.07 7.51
C VAL A 223 17.43 4.71 7.27
N THR A 224 16.78 4.17 8.30
CA THR A 224 15.84 3.04 8.17
C THR A 224 14.39 3.51 8.21
N LYS A 225 13.53 2.88 7.41
CA LYS A 225 12.14 3.29 7.22
C LYS A 225 11.18 2.11 7.18
N THR A 226 9.98 2.32 7.71
CA THR A 226 8.89 1.35 7.62
C THR A 226 7.53 2.00 7.35
N SER A 227 6.54 1.17 7.05
CA SER A 227 5.14 1.55 6.86
C SER A 227 4.23 0.59 7.63
N MET A 228 3.16 1.14 8.20
CA MET A 228 2.06 0.42 8.83
C MET A 228 0.75 0.92 8.21
N MET A 229 -0.09 0.00 7.75
CA MET A 229 -1.43 0.32 7.30
C MET A 229 -2.40 0.25 8.48
N LEU A 230 -3.30 1.22 8.58
CA LEU A 230 -4.39 1.25 9.54
C LEU A 230 -5.72 0.90 8.85
N GLY A 231 -6.70 0.44 9.61
CA GLY A 231 -7.99 -0.03 9.09
C GLY A 231 -8.00 -1.50 8.62
N VAL A 232 -7.08 -2.32 9.14
CA VAL A 232 -7.00 -3.79 8.92
C VAL A 232 -7.51 -4.61 10.10
N GLY A 233 -7.97 -3.95 11.17
CA GLY A 233 -8.49 -4.56 12.40
C GLY A 233 -7.58 -4.36 13.62
N GLU A 234 -6.58 -3.50 13.51
CA GLU A 234 -5.63 -3.17 14.57
C GLU A 234 -6.27 -2.33 15.69
N ASN A 235 -5.86 -2.56 16.93
CA ASN A 235 -6.24 -1.72 18.07
C ASN A 235 -5.07 -0.82 18.54
N GLU A 236 -5.38 0.16 19.39
CA GLU A 236 -4.39 1.17 19.82
C GLU A 236 -3.22 0.57 20.61
N GLU A 237 -3.47 -0.44 21.45
CA GLU A 237 -2.42 -1.13 22.22
C GLU A 237 -1.44 -1.88 21.30
N GLN A 238 -1.96 -2.53 20.25
CA GLN A 238 -1.17 -3.24 19.26
C GLN A 238 -0.32 -2.30 18.41
N VAL A 239 -0.85 -1.14 18.02
CA VAL A 239 -0.08 -0.10 17.31
C VAL A 239 1.00 0.49 18.23
N MET A 240 0.67 0.81 19.48
CA MET A 240 1.64 1.26 20.49
C MET A 240 2.75 0.23 20.74
N HIS A 241 2.40 -1.06 20.85
CA HIS A 241 3.39 -2.14 20.95
C HIS A 241 4.29 -2.17 19.71
N ALA A 242 3.73 -2.14 18.50
CA ALA A 242 4.53 -2.16 17.28
C ALA A 242 5.48 -0.94 17.17
N LEU A 243 5.06 0.26 17.59
CA LEU A 243 5.94 1.43 17.65
C LEU A 243 7.08 1.28 18.67
N ARG A 244 6.82 0.68 19.84
CA ARG A 244 7.86 0.37 20.84
C ARG A 244 8.88 -0.61 20.27
N GLU A 245 8.43 -1.67 19.60
CA GLU A 245 9.33 -2.65 18.98
C GLU A 245 10.16 -2.03 17.84
N LEU A 246 9.59 -1.13 17.04
CA LEU A 246 10.32 -0.38 16.01
C LEU A 246 11.39 0.56 16.59
N ARG A 247 11.12 1.21 17.74
CA ARG A 247 12.12 2.05 18.41
C ARG A 247 13.23 1.23 19.09
N LYS A 248 12.95 0.02 19.58
CA LYS A 248 13.98 -0.90 20.12
C LYS A 248 15.06 -1.27 19.10
N VAL A 249 14.71 -1.33 17.81
CA VAL A 249 15.66 -1.60 16.69
C VAL A 249 16.09 -0.31 15.96
N ASP A 250 15.90 0.84 16.60
CA ASP A 250 16.17 2.20 16.11
C ASP A 250 15.73 2.45 14.66
N VAL A 251 14.45 2.24 14.35
CA VAL A 251 13.87 2.66 13.06
C VAL A 251 13.69 4.17 13.03
N ASP A 252 14.33 4.85 12.06
CA ASP A 252 14.32 6.31 11.97
C ASP A 252 12.96 6.87 11.51
N VAL A 253 12.26 6.17 10.62
CA VAL A 253 11.04 6.68 9.97
C VAL A 253 9.91 5.66 10.00
N VAL A 254 8.71 6.11 10.39
CA VAL A 254 7.47 5.34 10.26
C VAL A 254 6.44 6.11 9.43
N THR A 255 5.66 5.38 8.63
CA THR A 255 4.55 5.95 7.87
C THR A 255 3.24 5.22 8.17
N PHE A 256 2.15 5.98 8.35
CA PHE A 256 0.80 5.47 8.60
C PHE A 256 -0.13 5.88 7.46
N GLY A 257 -0.79 4.90 6.84
CA GLY A 257 -1.74 5.14 5.75
C GLY A 257 -2.97 4.25 5.83
N GLN A 258 -4.09 4.66 5.22
CA GLN A 258 -5.29 3.82 5.17
C GLN A 258 -5.04 2.57 4.33
N TYR A 259 -5.41 1.39 4.85
CA TYR A 259 -5.59 0.21 4.05
C TYR A 259 -6.72 0.42 3.05
N MET A 260 -6.36 0.45 1.77
CA MET A 260 -7.29 0.65 0.66
C MET A 260 -7.40 -0.66 -0.11
N ARG A 261 -8.52 -1.37 0.09
CA ARG A 261 -8.81 -2.66 -0.53
C ARG A 261 -8.74 -2.60 -2.06
N PRO A 262 -7.74 -3.21 -2.73
CA PRO A 262 -7.54 -3.03 -4.17
C PRO A 262 -8.65 -3.65 -5.02
N THR A 263 -9.15 -4.83 -4.62
CA THR A 263 -10.24 -5.54 -5.29
C THR A 263 -11.10 -6.31 -4.30
N LYS A 264 -12.30 -6.74 -4.71
CA LYS A 264 -13.21 -7.56 -3.91
C LYS A 264 -12.64 -8.94 -3.48
N ARG A 265 -11.48 -9.36 -3.99
CA ARG A 265 -10.80 -10.61 -3.58
C ARG A 265 -9.84 -10.43 -2.40
N HIS A 266 -9.39 -9.21 -2.12
CA HIS A 266 -8.52 -8.91 -0.97
C HIS A 266 -9.33 -8.86 0.33
N MET A 267 -8.67 -8.83 1.50
CA MET A 267 -9.34 -8.65 2.80
C MET A 267 -10.28 -7.43 2.79
N LYS A 268 -11.32 -7.43 3.62
CA LYS A 268 -12.18 -6.26 3.76
C LYS A 268 -11.41 -5.15 4.47
N VAL A 269 -11.75 -3.89 4.19
CA VAL A 269 -11.40 -2.81 5.10
C VAL A 269 -12.21 -3.06 6.38
N ASP A 270 -11.55 -3.06 7.52
CA ASP A 270 -12.20 -3.23 8.82
C ASP A 270 -12.91 -1.92 9.21
N ARG A 271 -12.15 -0.82 9.21
CA ARG A 271 -12.62 0.54 9.45
C ARG A 271 -11.90 1.54 8.53
N TYR A 272 -12.60 2.62 8.18
CA TYR A 272 -11.95 3.81 7.64
C TYR A 272 -11.51 4.67 8.81
N VAL A 273 -10.23 4.98 8.87
CA VAL A 273 -9.61 5.75 9.95
C VAL A 273 -9.82 7.24 9.68
N GLU A 274 -10.30 7.97 10.68
CA GLU A 274 -10.55 9.40 10.57
C GLU A 274 -9.23 10.20 10.58
N PRO A 275 -9.15 11.35 9.87
CA PRO A 275 -7.92 12.16 9.80
C PRO A 275 -7.31 12.50 11.16
N ALA A 276 -8.13 12.84 12.16
CA ALA A 276 -7.66 13.17 13.51
C ALA A 276 -6.94 12.00 14.22
N GLU A 277 -7.25 10.75 13.88
CA GLU A 277 -6.51 9.60 14.41
C GLU A 277 -5.13 9.47 13.75
N PHE A 278 -5.00 9.80 12.45
CA PHE A 278 -3.69 9.89 11.82
C PHE A 278 -2.84 10.99 12.45
N ASP A 279 -3.42 12.16 12.76
CA ASP A 279 -2.72 13.25 13.44
C ASP A 279 -2.25 12.83 14.85
N ARG A 280 -3.09 12.11 15.60
CA ARG A 280 -2.72 11.50 16.89
C ARG A 280 -1.56 10.51 16.76
N TRP A 281 -1.62 9.58 15.80
CA TRP A 281 -0.52 8.62 15.58
C TRP A 281 0.77 9.31 15.12
N LYS A 282 0.66 10.43 14.41
CA LYS A 282 1.80 11.27 14.05
C LYS A 282 2.49 11.81 15.31
N GLN A 283 1.73 12.50 16.16
CA GLN A 283 2.24 13.10 17.40
C GLN A 283 2.89 12.04 18.29
N VAL A 284 2.20 10.92 18.54
CA VAL A 284 2.71 9.80 19.34
C VAL A 284 4.06 9.29 18.83
N ALA A 285 4.21 9.09 17.51
CA ALA A 285 5.48 8.63 16.96
C ALA A 285 6.57 9.74 16.95
N GLU A 286 6.21 11.01 16.74
CA GLU A 286 7.16 12.12 16.85
C GLU A 286 7.71 12.27 18.30
N ASP A 287 6.85 12.04 19.30
CA ASP A 287 7.19 12.03 20.74
C ASP A 287 8.02 10.79 21.14
N MET A 288 7.79 9.64 20.50
CA MET A 288 8.62 8.43 20.64
C MET A 288 10.00 8.53 19.96
N GLY A 289 10.34 9.70 19.40
CA GLY A 289 11.67 9.99 18.89
C GLY A 289 11.97 9.45 17.49
N PHE A 290 10.95 9.06 16.70
CA PHE A 290 11.14 8.86 15.26
C PHE A 290 11.65 10.18 14.64
N LEU A 291 12.61 10.10 13.70
CA LEU A 291 13.18 11.27 13.05
C LEU A 291 12.16 11.96 12.13
N TYR A 292 11.21 11.21 11.59
CA TYR A 292 10.09 11.72 10.82
C TYR A 292 8.92 10.75 10.82
N VAL A 293 7.71 11.31 10.73
CA VAL A 293 6.47 10.56 10.63
C VAL A 293 5.60 11.16 9.52
N ALA A 294 5.28 10.35 8.51
CA ALA A 294 4.21 10.68 7.56
C ALA A 294 2.95 9.92 7.98
N SER A 295 1.91 10.64 8.36
CA SER A 295 0.63 10.06 8.78
C SER A 295 -0.50 10.71 8.01
N GLY A 296 -1.43 9.93 7.48
CA GLY A 296 -2.63 10.47 6.84
C GLY A 296 -3.36 9.46 5.96
N PRO A 297 -4.65 9.68 5.65
CA PRO A 297 -5.49 8.70 4.94
C PRO A 297 -4.89 8.22 3.60
N LEU A 298 -4.26 9.13 2.84
CA LEU A 298 -3.68 8.83 1.53
C LEU A 298 -2.16 8.56 1.56
N VAL A 299 -1.51 8.56 2.73
CA VAL A 299 -0.07 8.29 2.83
C VAL A 299 0.26 6.87 2.36
N ARG A 300 1.40 6.74 1.68
CA ARG A 300 2.00 5.49 1.20
C ARG A 300 3.46 5.47 1.59
N SER A 301 4.07 4.28 1.70
CA SER A 301 5.48 4.12 2.08
C SER A 301 6.41 5.03 1.26
N SER A 302 6.26 5.11 -0.06
CA SER A 302 7.07 5.99 -0.94
C SER A 302 6.57 7.44 -1.10
N TYR A 303 5.46 7.84 -0.47
CA TYR A 303 4.90 9.19 -0.64
C TYR A 303 5.82 10.24 -0.02
N LYS A 304 6.22 11.25 -0.81
CA LYS A 304 7.09 12.39 -0.40
C LYS A 304 8.42 11.98 0.25
N ALA A 305 8.96 10.80 -0.05
CA ALA A 305 10.21 10.29 0.52
C ALA A 305 11.42 11.25 0.33
N GLY A 306 11.49 11.95 -0.80
CA GLY A 306 12.54 12.94 -1.07
C GLY A 306 12.47 14.21 -0.23
N GLU A 307 11.26 14.77 -0.07
CA GLU A 307 11.06 15.96 0.76
C GLU A 307 11.46 15.67 2.21
N PHE A 308 11.08 14.49 2.72
CA PHE A 308 11.49 13.99 4.04
C PHE A 308 13.02 13.98 4.21
N TYR A 309 13.75 13.33 3.32
CA TYR A 309 15.19 13.11 3.49
C TYR A 309 15.95 14.44 3.40
N ILE A 310 15.59 15.28 2.42
CA ILE A 310 16.19 16.61 2.23
C ILE A 310 15.97 17.46 3.48
N GLU A 311 14.74 17.52 4.02
CA GLU A 311 14.48 18.35 5.18
C GLU A 311 15.19 17.87 6.45
N ASN A 312 15.27 16.57 6.72
CA ASN A 312 15.81 16.08 8.00
C ASN A 312 17.33 15.87 8.00
N VAL A 313 17.93 15.59 6.85
CA VAL A 313 19.40 15.52 6.72
C VAL A 313 20.01 16.93 6.65
N LEU A 314 19.41 17.87 5.88
CA LEU A 314 19.98 19.22 5.77
C LEU A 314 19.74 20.10 7.01
N LYS A 315 18.64 19.88 7.77
CA LYS A 315 18.38 20.65 9.00
C LYS A 315 19.18 20.15 10.22
N GLY A 316 20.11 19.21 10.08
CA GLY A 316 20.99 18.70 11.16
C GLY A 316 20.32 17.89 12.28
N LYS A 317 18.98 17.91 12.36
CA LYS A 317 18.17 17.33 13.44
C LYS A 317 18.42 15.85 13.70
N ALA A 318 18.79 15.07 12.68
CA ALA A 318 19.12 13.65 12.81
C ALA A 318 20.36 13.42 13.69
N ALA A 319 21.38 14.28 13.57
CA ALA A 319 22.58 14.21 14.41
C ALA A 319 22.29 14.75 15.82
N GLU A 320 21.71 15.95 15.92
CA GLU A 320 21.41 16.57 17.22
C GLU A 320 20.48 15.73 18.11
N ARG A 321 19.45 15.07 17.54
CA ARG A 321 18.58 14.19 18.31
C ARG A 321 19.31 12.94 18.79
N ARG A 322 20.14 12.29 17.95
CA ARG A 322 20.94 11.13 18.37
C ARG A 322 21.91 11.50 19.49
N THR A 323 22.58 12.66 19.41
CA THR A 323 23.44 13.15 20.50
C THR A 323 22.64 13.39 21.79
N LYS A 324 21.45 13.99 21.71
CA LYS A 324 20.60 14.20 22.90
C LYS A 324 20.09 12.90 23.52
N THR A 325 19.74 11.88 22.72
CA THR A 325 19.33 10.57 23.24
C THR A 325 20.49 9.86 23.93
N LEU A 326 21.67 9.80 23.30
CA LEU A 326 22.86 9.18 23.92
C LEU A 326 23.24 9.85 25.25
N VAL A 327 23.23 11.19 25.30
CA VAL A 327 23.51 11.94 26.54
C VAL A 327 22.43 11.73 27.61
N ALA A 328 21.16 11.51 27.23
CA ALA A 328 20.09 11.18 28.17
C ALA A 328 20.21 9.76 28.74
N ASP A 329 20.58 8.79 27.90
CA ASP A 329 20.80 7.40 28.32
C ASP A 329 22.05 7.29 29.22
N GLU A 330 23.15 7.99 28.90
CA GLU A 330 24.34 8.10 29.77
C GLU A 330 24.01 8.77 31.13
N ALA A 331 23.15 9.80 31.14
CA ALA A 331 22.70 10.45 32.37
C ALA A 331 21.83 9.53 33.25
N LEU A 332 21.01 8.68 32.63
CA LEU A 332 20.21 7.66 33.34
C LEU A 332 21.08 6.55 33.92
N GLU A 333 22.07 6.05 33.17
CA GLU A 333 23.01 5.03 33.67
C GLU A 333 23.89 5.55 34.82
N THR A 334 24.40 6.78 34.71
CA THR A 334 25.22 7.39 35.77
C THR A 334 24.39 7.71 37.02
N GLY A 335 23.15 8.16 36.85
CA GLY A 335 22.19 8.31 37.95
C GLY A 335 21.91 6.99 38.68
N ALA A 336 21.67 5.91 37.93
CA ALA A 336 21.40 4.58 38.50
C ALA A 336 22.59 4.02 39.30
N ARG A 337 23.83 4.24 38.84
CA ARG A 337 25.05 3.79 39.55
C ARG A 337 25.26 4.53 40.87
N ASN A 338 24.94 5.82 40.94
CA ASN A 338 25.10 6.61 42.17
C ASN A 338 24.09 6.23 43.26
N VAL A 339 22.88 5.79 42.89
CA VAL A 339 21.84 5.33 43.85
C VAL A 339 22.16 3.93 44.43
N GLN A 340 23.04 3.15 43.79
CA GLN A 340 23.48 1.84 44.31
C GLN A 340 24.73 1.93 45.21
N GLN A 341 25.25 3.12 45.48
CA GLN A 341 26.42 3.35 46.34
C GLN A 341 26.12 4.22 47.59
N SER A 342 24.85 4.49 47.86
CA SER A 342 24.33 5.28 48.99
C SER A 342 23.42 4.46 49.90
#